data_AF-A0A941ZKE4-F1
#
_entry.id   AF-A0A941ZKE4-F1
#
_cell.length_a   1.000
_cell.length_b   1.000
_cell.length_c   1.000
_cell.angle_alpha   90.00
_cell.angle_beta   90.00
_cell.angle_gamma   90.00
#
_symmetry.space_group_name_H-M   'P 1'
#
loop_
_entity.id
_entity.type
_entity.pdbx_description
1 polymer ?
#
loop_
_entity_poly.entity_id
_entity_poly.type
_entity_poly.pdbx_seq_one_letter_code
_entity_poly.pdbx_strand_id
1 'polypeptide(L)'
;MDAPQTPRKPKLRTLDFKDIANYRRALGENQHDFWRRFGVTQSGGSRYESGRSLPSPVRILMSLYAHGKVSDDDLTVAAGGKSAHKKKPAQAVRRR
;
A
#
# COMPACT_ATOMS: atom_id res chain seq x y z
N MET A 1 15.66 2.28 -30.89
CA MET A 1 14.68 1.29 -30.39
C MET A 1 14.91 1.17 -28.90
N ASP A 2 14.25 2.02 -28.12
CA ASP A 2 14.37 2.02 -26.67
C ASP A 2 13.54 0.88 -26.08
N ALA A 3 14.21 -0.01 -25.37
CA ALA A 3 13.56 -1.13 -24.69
C ALA A 3 12.63 -0.62 -23.58
N PRO A 4 11.46 -1.25 -23.36
CA PRO A 4 10.57 -0.87 -22.28
C PRO A 4 11.23 -1.19 -20.92
N GLN A 5 11.58 -0.15 -20.18
CA GLN A 5 12.04 -0.28 -18.81
C GLN A 5 10.91 -0.83 -17.95
N THR A 6 11.06 -2.08 -17.53
CA THR A 6 10.20 -2.71 -16.53
C THR A 6 10.23 -1.88 -15.23
N PRO A 7 9.09 -1.61 -14.58
CA PRO A 7 9.09 -0.83 -13.36
C PRO A 7 9.78 -1.65 -12.27
N ARG A 8 11.02 -1.26 -11.94
CA ARG A 8 11.73 -1.78 -10.78
C ARG A 8 10.88 -1.45 -9.55
N LYS A 9 10.42 -2.48 -8.83
CA LYS A 9 9.73 -2.30 -7.55
C LYS A 9 10.59 -1.36 -6.68
N PRO A 10 10.11 -0.17 -6.34
CA PRO A 10 10.93 0.77 -5.59
C PRO A 10 11.22 0.15 -4.22
N LYS A 11 12.47 0.28 -3.76
CA LYS A 11 12.78 0.11 -2.33
C LYS A 11 11.78 0.99 -1.59
N LEU A 12 10.91 0.39 -0.77
CA LEU A 12 9.88 1.09 0.01
C LEU A 12 10.51 2.33 0.64
N ARG A 13 10.20 3.51 0.09
CA ARG A 13 10.67 4.77 0.68
C ARG A 13 9.93 4.94 1.99
N THR A 14 10.65 5.35 3.04
CA THR A 14 10.10 5.59 4.36
C THR A 14 8.84 6.45 4.28
N LEU A 15 7.78 6.04 4.96
CA LEU A 15 6.53 6.82 5.04
C LEU A 15 6.80 8.13 5.78
N ASP A 16 6.65 9.26 5.08
CA ASP A 16 6.61 10.59 5.68
C ASP A 16 5.17 11.12 5.65
N PHE A 17 4.59 11.37 6.82
CA PHE A 17 3.23 11.90 6.96
C PHE A 17 3.09 13.35 6.49
N LYS A 18 4.19 14.08 6.32
CA LYS A 18 4.18 15.41 5.71
C LYS A 18 4.12 15.34 4.18
N ASP A 19 4.46 14.19 3.59
CA ASP A 19 4.59 14.04 2.14
C ASP A 19 4.08 12.66 1.64
N ILE A 20 2.82 12.39 1.99
CA ILE A 20 2.16 11.14 1.61
C ILE A 20 1.93 11.05 0.11
N ALA A 21 1.77 12.18 -0.56
CA ALA A 21 1.63 12.22 -2.01
C ALA A 21 2.85 11.61 -2.69
N ASN A 22 4.07 11.89 -2.22
CA ASN A 22 5.28 11.28 -2.77
C ASN A 22 5.43 9.81 -2.39
N TYR A 23 5.03 9.41 -1.18
CA TYR A 23 4.97 7.99 -0.81
C TYR A 23 4.04 7.20 -1.76
N ARG A 24 2.82 7.69 -1.99
CA ARG A 24 1.86 7.09 -2.92
C ARG A 24 2.40 7.05 -4.36
N ARG A 25 2.93 8.18 -4.87
CA ARG A 25 3.50 8.25 -6.23
C ARG A 25 4.65 7.27 -6.41
N ALA A 26 5.47 7.06 -5.37
CA ALA A 26 6.53 6.06 -5.41
C ALA A 26 5.98 4.63 -5.55
N LEU A 27 4.78 4.35 -5.02
CA LEU A 27 4.09 3.06 -5.22
C LEU A 27 3.43 2.95 -6.61
N GLY A 28 3.38 4.03 -7.39
CA GLY A 28 2.73 4.05 -8.72
C GLY A 28 1.20 4.02 -8.66
N GLU A 29 0.61 4.33 -7.51
CA GLU A 29 -0.84 4.26 -7.29
C GLU A 29 -1.51 5.63 -7.48
N ASN A 30 -2.74 5.64 -7.99
CA ASN A 30 -3.58 6.83 -7.99
C ASN A 30 -4.16 7.09 -6.58
N GLN A 31 -4.74 8.27 -6.35
CA GLN A 31 -5.31 8.62 -5.04
C GLN A 31 -6.44 7.66 -4.63
N HIS A 32 -7.33 7.33 -5.55
CA HIS A 32 -8.48 6.49 -5.23
C HIS A 32 -8.06 5.13 -4.68
N ASP A 33 -7.17 4.42 -5.39
CA ASP A 33 -6.78 3.05 -5.03
C ASP A 33 -5.95 3.02 -3.75
N PHE A 34 -5.02 3.97 -3.61
CA PHE A 34 -4.20 4.10 -2.42
C PHE A 34 -5.04 4.36 -1.16
N TRP A 35 -5.94 5.33 -1.20
CA TRP A 35 -6.73 5.74 -0.03
C TRP A 35 -7.84 4.75 0.31
N ARG A 36 -8.44 4.11 -0.70
CA ARG A 36 -9.50 3.12 -0.52
C ARG A 36 -9.03 1.95 0.34
N ARG A 37 -7.77 1.53 0.20
CA ARG A 37 -7.13 0.50 1.03
C ARG A 37 -7.20 0.81 2.53
N PHE A 38 -7.11 2.09 2.89
CA PHE A 38 -7.16 2.55 4.29
C PHE A 38 -8.57 3.00 4.72
N GLY A 39 -9.61 2.65 3.94
CA GLY A 39 -10.99 3.06 4.22
C GLY A 39 -11.25 4.56 4.02
N VAL A 40 -10.40 5.24 3.25
CA VAL A 40 -10.49 6.69 3.00
C VAL A 40 -11.02 6.92 1.57
N THR A 41 -11.96 7.86 1.42
CA THR A 41 -12.47 8.27 0.09
C THR A 41 -11.41 9.04 -0.68
N GLN A 42 -11.50 9.08 -2.02
CA GLN A 42 -10.56 9.86 -2.85
C GLN A 42 -10.53 11.34 -2.45
N SER A 43 -11.69 11.96 -2.19
CA SER A 43 -11.78 13.36 -1.76
C SER A 43 -11.22 13.59 -0.35
N GLY A 44 -11.36 12.62 0.56
CA GLY A 44 -10.72 12.63 1.88
C GLY A 44 -9.20 12.55 1.77
N GLY A 45 -8.71 11.62 0.95
CA GLY A 45 -7.29 11.43 0.66
C GLY A 45 -6.63 12.64 0.03
N SER A 46 -7.30 13.27 -0.94
CA SER A 46 -6.83 14.52 -1.57
C SER A 46 -6.61 15.63 -0.53
N ARG A 47 -7.51 15.77 0.45
CA ARG A 47 -7.36 16.75 1.54
C ARG A 47 -6.14 16.46 2.41
N TYR A 48 -5.87 15.18 2.69
CA TYR A 48 -4.69 14.79 3.47
C TYR A 48 -3.40 15.06 2.69
N GLU A 49 -3.37 14.76 1.39
CA GLU A 49 -2.24 15.09 0.51
C GLU A 49 -2.01 16.60 0.36
N SER A 50 -3.05 17.43 0.52
CA SER A 50 -2.96 18.88 0.46
C SER A 50 -2.68 19.56 1.80
N GLY A 51 -2.26 18.81 2.83
CA GLY A 51 -1.82 19.36 4.11
C GLY A 51 -2.84 19.32 5.26
N ARG A 52 -4.01 18.70 5.07
CA ARG A 52 -4.91 18.45 6.21
C ARG A 52 -4.29 17.40 7.14
N SER A 53 -4.39 17.67 8.44
CA SER A 53 -4.06 16.70 9.49
C SER A 53 -4.77 15.36 9.27
N LEU A 54 -3.99 14.28 9.25
CA LEU A 54 -4.52 12.92 9.25
C LEU A 54 -5.06 12.52 10.61
N PRO A 55 -6.24 11.87 10.65
CA PRO A 55 -6.72 11.22 11.87
C PRO A 55 -5.69 10.22 12.39
N SER A 56 -5.57 10.14 13.73
CA SER A 56 -4.65 9.20 14.40
C SER A 56 -4.80 7.74 13.92
N PRO A 57 -6.03 7.20 13.77
CA PRO A 57 -6.20 5.83 13.30
C PRO A 57 -5.56 5.56 11.92
N VAL A 58 -5.70 6.51 10.98
CA VAL A 58 -5.14 6.38 9.63
C VAL A 58 -3.61 6.41 9.68
N ARG A 59 -3.01 7.28 10.52
CA ARG A 59 -1.54 7.31 10.70
C ARG A 59 -0.99 5.99 11.23
N ILE A 60 -1.63 5.42 12.25
CA ILE A 60 -1.21 4.15 12.84
C ILE A 60 -1.28 3.05 11.77
N LEU A 61 -2.39 2.97 11.04
CA LEU A 61 -2.58 1.94 10.01
C LEU A 61 -1.56 2.04 8.87
N MET A 62 -1.31 3.25 8.36
CA MET A 62 -0.30 3.48 7.34
C MET A 62 1.11 3.15 7.84
N SER A 63 1.43 3.45 9.11
CA SER A 63 2.72 3.08 9.70
C SER A 63 2.89 1.57 9.77
N LEU A 64 1.87 0.82 10.21
CA LEU A 64 1.91 -0.64 10.23
C LEU A 64 2.11 -1.23 8.82
N TYR A 65 1.41 -0.67 7.82
CA TYR A 65 1.57 -1.07 6.42
C TYR A 65 2.98 -0.81 5.89
N ALA A 66 3.51 0.40 6.10
CA ALA A 66 4.85 0.78 5.64
C ALA A 66 5.97 -0.06 6.29
N HIS A 67 5.78 -0.51 7.53
CA HIS A 67 6.70 -1.42 8.22
C HIS A 67 6.47 -2.91 7.90
N GLY A 68 5.54 -3.23 6.98
CA GLY A 68 5.24 -4.61 6.60
C GLY A 68 4.59 -5.45 7.69
N LYS A 69 4.01 -4.81 8.72
CA LYS A 69 3.26 -5.49 9.79
C LYS A 69 1.83 -5.85 9.37
N VAL A 70 1.31 -5.14 8.39
CA VAL A 70 -0.02 -5.32 7.80
C VAL A 70 0.14 -5.31 6.28
N SER A 71 -0.49 -6.26 5.61
CA SER A 71 -0.48 -6.42 4.15
C SER A 71 -1.80 -5.99 3.51
N ASP A 72 -1.84 -5.97 2.17
CA ASP A 72 -3.08 -5.74 1.41
C ASP A 72 -4.18 -6.74 1.76
N ASP A 73 -3.81 -8.01 1.98
CA ASP A 73 -4.75 -9.07 2.33
C ASP A 73 -5.36 -8.81 3.72
N ASP A 74 -4.54 -8.40 4.69
CA ASP A 74 -5.00 -8.07 6.04
C ASP A 74 -5.99 -6.90 6.03
N LEU A 75 -5.69 -5.85 5.24
CA LEU A 75 -6.57 -4.69 5.09
C LEU A 75 -7.88 -5.05 4.37
N THR A 76 -7.82 -5.94 3.39
CA THR A 76 -9.00 -6.45 2.68
C THR A 76 -9.92 -7.22 3.63
N VAL A 77 -9.36 -8.10 4.47
CA VAL A 77 -10.12 -8.83 5.49
C VAL A 77 -10.73 -7.88 6.52
N ALA A 78 -9.94 -6.92 7.02
CA ALA A 78 -10.40 -5.94 8.00
C ALA A 78 -11.54 -5.06 7.47
N ALA A 79 -11.56 -4.78 6.16
CA ALA A 79 -12.65 -4.05 5.50
C ALA A 79 -13.91 -4.90 5.23
N GLY A 80 -13.96 -6.15 5.71
CA GLY A 80 -15.07 -7.08 5.47
C GLY A 80 -15.04 -7.76 4.11
N GLY A 81 -13.94 -7.62 3.36
CA GLY A 81 -13.69 -8.31 2.11
C GLY A 81 -13.26 -9.76 2.32
N LYS A 82 -13.44 -10.59 1.28
CA LYS A 82 -12.88 -11.96 1.26
C LYS A 82 -11.44 -11.89 0.78
N SER A 83 -10.49 -12.36 1.59
CA SER A 83 -9.07 -12.45 1.18
C SER A 83 -8.95 -13.36 -0.05
N ALA A 84 -8.24 -12.88 -1.06
CA ALA A 84 -7.99 -13.61 -2.30
C ALA A 84 -6.74 -14.50 -2.20
N HIS A 85 -6.58 -15.26 -1.12
CA HIS A 85 -5.46 -16.20 -0.99
C HIS A 85 -5.88 -17.65 -1.28
N LYS A 86 -5.74 -18.08 -2.55
CA LYS A 86 -5.53 -19.49 -2.92
C LYS A 86 -4.27 -19.65 -3.81
N LYS A 87 -3.22 -20.18 -3.15
CA LYS A 87 -2.01 -20.91 -3.58
C LYS A 87 -0.96 -20.26 -4.50
N LYS A 88 0.30 -20.44 -4.09
CA LYS A 88 1.24 -21.28 -4.86
C LYS A 88 1.73 -22.48 -4.05
N PRO A 89 1.75 -23.70 -4.62
CA PRO A 89 2.59 -24.78 -4.15
C PRO A 89 4.00 -24.60 -4.73
N ALA A 90 5.04 -24.74 -3.91
CA ALA A 90 6.40 -25.14 -4.32
C ALA A 90 7.33 -25.16 -3.09
N GLN A 91 7.12 -26.12 -2.19
CA GLN A 91 8.28 -26.71 -1.52
C GLN A 91 8.84 -27.78 -2.47
N ALA A 92 9.70 -27.34 -3.38
CA ALA A 92 10.57 -28.21 -4.16
C ALA A 92 11.96 -28.19 -3.53
N VAL A 93 12.13 -28.73 -2.32
CA VAL A 93 13.45 -29.15 -1.80
C VAL A 93 13.27 -30.29 -0.80
N ARG A 94 13.29 -31.52 -1.32
CA ARG A 94 13.89 -32.70 -0.68
C ARG A 94 14.49 -33.48 -1.85
N ARG A 95 15.75 -33.25 -2.26
CA ARG A 95 16.95 -33.84 -1.67
C ARG A 95 16.69 -35.23 -1.11
N ARG A 96 16.77 -36.24 -1.97
CA ARG A 96 17.69 -37.37 -1.85
C ARG A 96 17.86 -38.02 -3.20
#